data_AF-A0A3A6PAE8-F1
#
_entry.id   AF-A0A3A6PAE8-F1
#
_cell.length_a   1.000
_cell.length_b   1.000
_cell.length_c   1.000
_cell.angle_alpha   90.00
_cell.angle_beta   90.00
_cell.angle_gamma   90.00
#
_symmetry.space_group_name_H-M   'P 1'
#
loop_
_entity.id
_entity.type
_entity.pdbx_description
1 polymer ?
#
loop_
_entity_poly.entity_id
_entity_poly.type
_entity_poly.pdbx_seq_one_letter_code
_entity_poly.pdbx_strand_id
1 'polypeptide(L)'
;MLTTRQISLCRPGLARLANPVLPLARLAGLLYLTGPFPTLEDLLAELHEPVETAGISYEQPAALLRPYLDAMRPFERLKNPRQPSRFIVDENLQQAEQFTALDSWISQNVLTRELEEINSLLCGPCGCTLCCTGPSGQQEQEFFEIPLAESETGFFALPAFDDEITRAASPDDEPTLMRNGAPFYASPAALYRWRQGWSMILPRDSRCPNLDPDSGGCRIYPDRPDVCRRPQIFPYMLEREPAMDMEYEGRTLPAFVIQAKILAIWDCPYVRQFQDEIAAYAELCGLEPIFKQNKS
;
A
#
# COMPACT_ATOMS: atom_id res chain seq x y z
N MET A 1 -3.71 19.47 13.65
CA MET A 1 -2.59 19.19 14.57
C MET A 1 -3.10 18.23 15.63
N LEU A 2 -2.33 17.19 15.96
CA LEU A 2 -2.74 16.17 16.92
C LEU A 2 -2.61 16.69 18.36
N THR A 3 -3.42 16.18 19.28
CA THR A 3 -3.27 16.51 20.72
C THR A 3 -2.06 15.80 21.31
N THR A 4 -1.54 16.29 22.45
CA THR A 4 -0.41 15.65 23.16
C THR A 4 -0.68 14.18 23.49
N ARG A 5 -1.92 13.85 23.87
CA ARG A 5 -2.33 12.46 24.13
C ARG A 5 -2.22 11.61 22.87
N GLN A 6 -2.70 12.11 21.73
CA GLN A 6 -2.64 11.39 20.45
C GLN A 6 -1.20 11.19 19.97
N ILE A 7 -0.36 12.22 20.08
CA ILE A 7 1.07 12.13 19.76
C ILE A 7 1.75 11.03 20.60
N SER A 8 1.45 10.97 21.90
CA SER A 8 1.98 9.90 22.76
C SER A 8 1.53 8.50 22.32
N LEU A 9 0.32 8.35 21.79
CA LEU A 9 -0.20 7.09 21.28
C LEU A 9 0.41 6.69 19.93
N CYS A 10 0.93 7.63 19.15
CA CYS A 10 1.64 7.37 17.89
C CYS A 10 3.08 6.87 18.08
N ARG A 11 3.61 6.85 19.31
CA ARG A 11 5.00 6.47 19.60
C ARG A 11 5.43 5.13 18.98
N PRO A 12 4.62 4.05 18.99
CA PRO A 12 5.01 2.81 18.31
C PRO A 12 5.23 2.99 16.81
N GLY A 13 4.38 3.76 16.13
CA GLY A 13 4.55 4.06 14.70
C GLY A 13 5.78 4.93 14.41
N LEU A 14 6.05 5.92 15.27
CA LEU A 14 7.26 6.75 15.16
C LEU A 14 8.54 5.92 15.37
N ALA A 15 8.53 4.98 16.31
CA ALA A 15 9.66 4.08 16.53
C ALA A 15 9.94 3.19 15.30
N ARG A 16 8.91 2.81 14.55
CA ARG A 16 9.04 2.07 13.29
C ARG A 16 9.56 2.96 12.15
N LEU A 17 9.08 4.21 12.06
CA LEU A 17 9.63 5.20 11.10
C LEU A 17 11.14 5.46 11.32
N ALA A 18 11.60 5.43 12.57
CA ALA A 18 13.02 5.62 12.89
C ALA A 18 13.89 4.38 12.62
N ASN A 19 13.29 3.23 12.29
CA ASN A 19 13.98 1.96 12.12
C ASN A 19 13.42 1.16 10.91
N PRO A 20 13.53 1.72 9.68
CA PRO A 20 13.02 1.07 8.47
C PRO A 20 13.69 -0.27 8.19
N VAL A 21 12.94 -1.25 7.68
CA VAL A 21 13.48 -2.59 7.39
C VAL A 21 14.20 -2.65 6.03
N LEU A 22 13.92 -1.70 5.11
CA LEU A 22 14.43 -1.78 3.75
C LEU A 22 15.97 -1.82 3.64
N PRO A 23 16.74 -1.00 4.38
CA PRO A 23 18.21 -1.07 4.35
C PRO A 23 18.74 -2.45 4.77
N LEU A 24 18.10 -3.04 5.77
CA LEU A 24 18.43 -4.39 6.23
C LEU A 24 18.06 -5.45 5.17
N ALA A 25 16.91 -5.32 4.50
CA ALA A 25 16.51 -6.23 3.43
C ALA A 25 17.48 -6.20 2.24
N ARG A 26 17.98 -5.01 1.88
CA ARG A 26 19.01 -4.82 0.86
C ARG A 26 20.35 -5.44 1.27
N LEU A 27 20.78 -5.21 2.50
CA LEU A 27 21.99 -5.83 3.05
C LEU A 27 21.89 -7.36 3.00
N ALA A 28 20.77 -7.93 3.44
CA ALA A 28 20.54 -9.37 3.36
C ALA A 28 20.56 -9.89 1.91
N GLY A 29 19.99 -9.14 0.96
CA GLY A 29 20.12 -9.43 -0.47
C GLY A 29 21.59 -9.52 -0.92
N LEU A 30 22.42 -8.54 -0.55
CA LEU A 30 23.86 -8.54 -0.86
C LEU A 30 24.61 -9.71 -0.19
N LEU A 31 24.36 -9.98 1.09
CA LEU A 31 24.95 -11.10 1.82
C LEU A 31 24.56 -12.44 1.21
N TYR A 32 23.31 -12.59 0.80
CA TYR A 32 22.86 -13.77 0.07
C TYR A 32 23.66 -13.95 -1.21
N LEU A 33 23.77 -12.92 -2.05
CA LEU A 33 24.45 -13.01 -3.35
C LEU A 33 25.94 -13.32 -3.24
N THR A 34 26.60 -12.73 -2.25
CA THR A 34 28.05 -12.86 -2.06
C THR A 34 28.45 -14.06 -1.20
N GLY A 35 27.54 -14.52 -0.34
CA GLY A 35 27.77 -15.64 0.58
C GLY A 35 27.45 -17.02 0.00
N PRO A 36 27.84 -18.09 0.70
CA PRO A 36 27.63 -19.49 0.27
C PRO A 36 26.20 -20.01 0.53
N PHE A 37 25.20 -19.12 0.59
CA PHE A 37 23.82 -19.47 0.93
C PHE A 37 23.03 -19.97 -0.30
N PRO A 38 22.42 -21.18 -0.24
CA PRO A 38 21.55 -21.68 -1.31
C PRO A 38 20.23 -20.91 -1.43
N THR A 39 19.66 -20.51 -0.29
CA THR A 39 18.38 -19.78 -0.18
C THR A 39 18.49 -18.58 0.77
N LEU A 40 17.51 -17.68 0.72
CA LEU A 40 17.41 -16.61 1.72
C LEU A 40 17.08 -17.15 3.11
N GLU A 41 16.31 -18.23 3.20
CA GLU A 41 16.02 -18.94 4.44
C GLU A 41 17.31 -19.40 5.13
N ASP A 42 18.24 -19.98 4.38
CA ASP A 42 19.54 -20.42 4.90
C ASP A 42 20.36 -19.23 5.41
N LEU A 43 20.37 -18.10 4.68
CA LEU A 43 21.00 -16.86 5.17
C LEU A 43 20.36 -16.40 6.49
N LEU A 44 19.04 -16.32 6.57
CA LEU A 44 18.36 -15.88 7.79
C LEU A 44 18.52 -16.87 8.96
N ALA A 45 18.85 -18.12 8.68
CA ALA A 45 19.18 -19.11 9.70
C ALA A 45 20.57 -18.88 10.30
N GLU A 46 21.48 -18.16 9.62
CA GLU A 46 22.83 -17.84 10.10
C GLU A 46 22.99 -16.37 10.55
N LEU A 47 22.04 -15.49 10.20
CA LEU A 47 22.07 -14.05 10.51
C LEU A 47 21.66 -13.75 11.98
N HIS A 48 22.47 -14.21 12.94
CA HIS A 48 22.19 -14.09 14.37
C HIS A 48 22.80 -12.87 15.06
N GLU A 49 23.89 -12.33 14.50
CA GLU A 49 24.60 -11.20 15.11
C GLU A 49 23.91 -9.87 14.76
N PRO A 50 23.98 -8.86 15.64
CA PRO A 50 23.57 -7.51 15.31
C PRO A 50 24.28 -6.99 14.06
N VAL A 51 23.57 -6.25 13.22
CA VAL A 51 24.13 -5.65 12.00
C VAL A 51 23.83 -4.17 11.96
N GLU A 52 24.78 -3.40 11.43
CA GLU A 52 24.61 -1.96 11.20
C GLU A 52 24.57 -1.69 9.69
N THR A 53 23.54 -0.96 9.25
CA THR A 53 23.44 -0.47 7.86
C THR A 53 22.63 0.80 7.80
N ALA A 54 23.01 1.73 6.92
CA ALA A 54 22.41 3.06 6.79
C ALA A 54 22.35 3.85 8.12
N GLY A 55 23.33 3.64 9.01
CA GLY A 55 23.38 4.28 10.34
C GLY A 55 22.37 3.73 11.35
N ILE A 56 21.74 2.58 11.07
CA ILE A 56 20.78 1.90 11.94
C ILE A 56 21.38 0.59 12.42
N SER A 57 21.31 0.33 13.73
CA SER A 57 21.70 -0.95 14.33
C SER A 57 20.48 -1.85 14.52
N TYR A 58 20.54 -3.04 13.95
CA TYR A 58 19.49 -4.06 14.03
C TYR A 58 19.96 -5.19 14.94
N GLU A 59 19.43 -5.24 16.17
CA GLU A 59 19.82 -6.22 17.18
C GLU A 59 19.41 -7.67 16.84
N GLN A 60 18.29 -7.84 16.13
CA GLN A 60 17.73 -9.15 15.77
C GLN A 60 17.34 -9.20 14.29
N PRO A 61 18.32 -9.12 13.38
CA PRO A 61 18.05 -8.91 11.96
C PRO A 61 17.24 -10.05 11.31
N ALA A 62 17.53 -11.31 11.65
CA ALA A 62 16.76 -12.44 11.16
C ALA A 62 15.28 -12.39 11.57
N ALA A 63 15.00 -11.97 12.81
CA ALA A 63 13.62 -11.86 13.30
C ALA A 63 12.87 -10.72 12.59
N LEU A 64 13.55 -9.59 12.34
CA LEU A 64 12.97 -8.45 11.64
C LEU A 64 12.69 -8.74 10.16
N LEU A 65 13.53 -9.52 9.49
CA LEU A 65 13.36 -9.85 8.06
C LEU A 65 12.38 -10.99 7.82
N ARG A 66 12.12 -11.86 8.81
CA ARG A 66 11.27 -13.05 8.64
C ARG A 66 9.88 -12.76 8.07
N PRO A 67 9.15 -11.70 8.48
CA PRO A 67 7.86 -11.34 7.88
C PRO A 67 7.95 -10.90 6.40
N TYR A 68 9.14 -10.54 5.93
CA TYR A 68 9.40 -10.01 4.59
C TYR A 68 10.06 -11.03 3.65
N LEU A 69 10.37 -12.23 4.15
CA LEU A 69 11.06 -13.27 3.40
C LEU A 69 10.42 -13.55 2.02
N ASP A 70 9.10 -13.72 1.95
CA ASP A 70 8.39 -13.90 0.68
C ASP A 70 8.54 -12.72 -0.28
N ALA A 71 8.60 -11.49 0.24
CA ALA A 71 8.83 -10.29 -0.57
C ALA A 71 10.27 -10.22 -1.08
N MET A 72 11.23 -10.81 -0.36
CA MET A 72 12.66 -10.81 -0.69
C MET A 72 13.09 -11.97 -1.58
N ARG A 73 12.35 -13.09 -1.60
CA ARG A 73 12.58 -14.27 -2.46
C ARG A 73 12.93 -13.96 -3.93
N PRO A 74 12.43 -12.89 -4.58
CA PRO A 74 12.89 -12.53 -5.91
C PRO A 74 14.41 -12.36 -6.05
N PHE A 75 15.17 -12.03 -5.00
CA PHE A 75 16.65 -12.01 -5.03
C PHE A 75 17.25 -13.36 -5.41
N GLU A 76 16.58 -14.48 -5.09
CA GLU A 76 17.10 -15.82 -5.38
C GLU A 76 17.27 -16.07 -6.88
N ARG A 77 16.55 -15.33 -7.72
CA ARG A 77 16.65 -15.40 -9.18
C ARG A 77 18.01 -15.00 -9.73
N LEU A 78 18.82 -14.27 -8.96
CA LEU A 78 20.18 -13.89 -9.35
C LEU A 78 21.17 -15.05 -9.26
N LYS A 79 20.95 -16.02 -8.36
CA LYS A 79 21.70 -17.29 -8.33
C LYS A 79 21.03 -18.39 -9.14
N ASN A 80 19.70 -18.36 -9.22
CA ASN A 80 18.88 -19.36 -9.88
C ASN A 80 18.01 -18.69 -10.97
N PRO A 81 18.57 -18.40 -12.17
CA PRO A 81 17.86 -17.70 -13.22
C PRO A 81 16.51 -18.35 -13.55
N ARG A 82 15.45 -17.53 -13.55
CA ARG A 82 14.10 -17.90 -13.97
C ARG A 82 13.63 -16.91 -15.02
N GLN A 83 12.62 -17.32 -15.80
CA GLN A 83 12.00 -16.45 -16.77
C GLN A 83 11.46 -15.16 -16.12
N PRO A 84 11.53 -14.02 -16.83
CA PRO A 84 10.97 -12.76 -16.35
C PRO A 84 9.46 -12.88 -16.20
N SER A 85 8.94 -12.25 -15.14
CA SER A 85 7.50 -12.17 -14.85
C SER A 85 6.95 -10.75 -15.03
N ARG A 86 7.82 -9.82 -15.43
CA ARG A 86 7.57 -8.39 -15.58
C ARG A 86 8.72 -7.76 -16.33
N PHE A 87 8.46 -6.60 -16.91
CA PHE A 87 9.46 -5.74 -17.51
C PHE A 87 9.63 -4.49 -16.63
N ILE A 88 10.85 -4.10 -16.31
CA ILE A 88 11.12 -2.94 -15.45
C ILE A 88 12.11 -2.03 -16.18
N VAL A 89 11.77 -0.76 -16.25
CA VAL A 89 12.57 0.29 -16.88
C VAL A 89 12.95 1.37 -15.86
N ASP A 90 14.05 2.06 -16.14
CA ASP A 90 14.49 3.23 -15.39
C ASP A 90 13.68 4.48 -15.74
N GLU A 91 14.03 5.61 -15.13
CA GLU A 91 13.43 6.92 -15.37
C GLU A 91 13.61 7.44 -16.81
N ASN A 92 14.57 6.90 -17.57
CA ASN A 92 14.83 7.20 -18.98
C ASN A 92 14.14 6.20 -19.92
N LEU A 93 13.23 5.38 -19.38
CA LEU A 93 12.50 4.33 -20.09
C LEU A 93 13.41 3.27 -20.73
N GLN A 94 14.64 3.12 -20.21
CA GLN A 94 15.57 2.08 -20.62
C GLN A 94 15.38 0.86 -19.73
N GLN A 95 15.59 -0.34 -20.29
CA GLN A 95 15.49 -1.57 -19.51
C GLN A 95 16.49 -1.54 -18.35
N ALA A 96 15.97 -1.66 -17.13
CA ALA A 96 16.80 -1.75 -15.94
C ALA A 96 17.57 -3.08 -15.94
N GLU A 97 18.81 -3.02 -15.50
CA GLU A 97 19.64 -4.18 -15.21
C GLU A 97 18.99 -5.08 -14.16
N GLN A 98 19.28 -6.38 -14.24
CA GLN A 98 18.56 -7.40 -13.48
C GLN A 98 18.55 -7.15 -11.96
N PHE A 99 19.67 -6.68 -11.40
CA PHE A 99 19.76 -6.39 -9.97
C PHE A 99 18.81 -5.25 -9.59
N THR A 100 18.87 -4.12 -10.28
CA THR A 100 18.04 -2.93 -10.01
C THR A 100 16.56 -3.18 -10.25
N ALA A 101 16.22 -3.95 -11.28
CA ALA A 101 14.85 -4.41 -11.51
C ALA A 101 14.32 -5.24 -10.33
N LEU A 102 15.13 -6.18 -9.82
CA LEU A 102 14.75 -7.02 -8.68
C LEU A 102 14.71 -6.21 -7.38
N ASP A 103 15.71 -5.37 -7.11
CA ASP A 103 15.74 -4.51 -5.91
C ASP A 103 14.51 -3.59 -5.88
N SER A 104 14.16 -2.95 -6.99
CA SER A 104 12.99 -2.06 -7.05
C SER A 104 11.69 -2.81 -6.79
N TRP A 105 11.56 -4.04 -7.33
CA TRP A 105 10.40 -4.89 -7.06
C TRP A 105 10.33 -5.34 -5.60
N ILE A 106 11.46 -5.74 -5.02
CA ILE A 106 11.53 -6.19 -3.63
C ILE A 106 11.24 -5.01 -2.70
N SER A 107 11.84 -3.85 -2.97
CA SER A 107 11.61 -2.60 -2.27
C SER A 107 10.12 -2.23 -2.26
N GLN A 108 9.45 -2.26 -3.42
CA GLN A 108 8.01 -2.02 -3.51
C GLN A 108 7.23 -2.92 -2.53
N ASN A 109 7.52 -4.22 -2.50
CA ASN A 109 6.78 -5.19 -1.69
C ASN A 109 7.11 -5.12 -0.20
N VAL A 110 8.39 -4.94 0.16
CA VAL A 110 8.85 -4.78 1.54
C VAL A 110 8.23 -3.53 2.15
N LEU A 111 8.36 -2.39 1.46
CA LEU A 111 7.80 -1.12 1.91
C LEU A 111 6.28 -1.16 1.97
N THR A 112 5.60 -1.87 1.06
CA THR A 112 4.13 -1.98 1.10
C THR A 112 3.69 -2.58 2.43
N ARG A 113 4.32 -3.69 2.84
CA ARG A 113 4.01 -4.37 4.10
C ARG A 113 4.40 -3.54 5.32
N GLU A 114 5.60 -2.95 5.31
CA GLU A 114 6.09 -2.14 6.43
C GLU A 114 5.25 -0.88 6.65
N LEU A 115 4.96 -0.16 5.57
CA LEU A 115 4.16 1.06 5.65
C LEU A 115 2.72 0.73 6.06
N GLU A 116 2.14 -0.38 5.64
CA GLU A 116 0.82 -0.79 6.14
C GLU A 116 0.77 -0.85 7.68
N GLU A 117 1.78 -1.45 8.31
CA GLU A 117 1.89 -1.52 9.77
C GLU A 117 2.10 -0.14 10.39
N ILE A 118 3.04 0.65 9.84
CA ILE A 118 3.33 2.01 10.33
C ILE A 118 2.07 2.89 10.27
N ASN A 119 1.37 2.87 9.13
CA ASN A 119 0.16 3.66 8.95
C ASN A 119 -0.95 3.18 9.88
N SER A 120 -1.03 1.89 10.20
CA SER A 120 -1.94 1.37 11.23
C SER A 120 -1.66 1.98 12.61
N LEU A 121 -0.39 2.05 12.99
CA LEU A 121 0.04 2.57 14.29
C LEU A 121 -0.11 4.09 14.40
N LEU A 122 0.02 4.82 13.29
CA LEU A 122 -0.09 6.28 13.25
C LEU A 122 -1.54 6.76 13.05
N CYS A 123 -2.33 6.06 12.23
CA CYS A 123 -3.68 6.47 11.87
C CYS A 123 -4.69 6.25 13.00
N GLY A 124 -4.63 5.09 13.67
CA GLY A 124 -5.56 4.73 14.75
C GLY A 124 -5.73 5.84 15.81
N PRO A 125 -4.63 6.39 16.38
CA PRO A 125 -4.71 7.48 17.35
C PRO A 125 -5.32 8.79 16.84
N CYS A 126 -5.35 9.02 15.53
CA CYS A 126 -5.80 10.30 14.96
C CYS A 126 -7.31 10.50 15.03
N GLY A 127 -8.10 9.42 15.08
CA GLY A 127 -9.57 9.50 14.94
C GLY A 127 -9.99 10.11 13.59
N CYS A 128 -9.15 9.97 12.56
CA CYS A 128 -9.42 10.51 11.23
C CYS A 128 -10.48 9.65 10.53
N THR A 129 -11.52 10.28 10.01
CA THR A 129 -12.62 9.59 9.31
C THR A 129 -12.58 9.77 7.80
N LEU A 130 -11.53 10.42 7.26
CA LEU A 130 -11.48 10.88 5.86
C LEU A 130 -11.64 9.75 4.84
N CYS A 131 -11.09 8.56 5.12
CA CYS A 131 -11.23 7.37 4.28
C CYS A 131 -12.49 6.54 4.58
N CYS A 132 -13.29 6.94 5.57
CA CYS A 132 -14.48 6.23 6.05
C CYS A 132 -15.78 7.01 5.80
N THR A 133 -15.72 8.15 5.12
CA THR A 133 -16.89 8.98 4.80
C THR A 133 -16.92 9.27 3.31
N GLY A 134 -18.12 9.32 2.74
CA GLY A 134 -18.31 9.78 1.38
C GLY A 134 -17.98 11.27 1.22
N PRO A 135 -17.98 11.78 -0.03
CA PRO A 135 -17.68 13.17 -0.31
C PRO A 135 -18.66 14.10 0.41
N SER A 136 -18.22 15.29 0.81
CA SER A 136 -19.16 16.31 1.28
C SER A 136 -19.92 16.95 0.12
N GLY A 137 -21.05 17.59 0.38
CA GLY A 137 -21.81 18.33 -0.64
C GLY A 137 -21.05 19.43 -1.40
N GLN A 138 -19.87 19.86 -0.95
CA GLN A 138 -19.03 20.86 -1.61
C GLN A 138 -17.99 20.27 -2.58
N GLN A 139 -17.80 18.96 -2.59
CA GLN A 139 -16.80 18.29 -3.43
C GLN A 139 -17.38 17.98 -4.82
N GLU A 140 -16.54 17.88 -5.85
CA GLU A 140 -17.01 17.53 -7.20
C GLU A 140 -17.43 16.06 -7.30
N GLN A 141 -16.79 15.18 -6.53
CA GLN A 141 -17.09 13.75 -6.55
C GLN A 141 -18.47 13.44 -5.93
N GLU A 142 -19.25 12.62 -6.61
CA GLU A 142 -20.58 12.18 -6.17
C GLU A 142 -20.54 11.00 -5.18
N PHE A 143 -19.48 10.21 -5.21
CA PHE A 143 -19.28 9.08 -4.33
C PHE A 143 -17.80 8.83 -4.07
N PHE A 144 -17.54 8.01 -3.06
CA PHE A 144 -16.23 7.43 -2.79
C PHE A 144 -16.32 5.91 -2.92
N GLU A 145 -15.45 5.31 -3.72
CA GLU A 145 -15.38 3.87 -3.91
C GLU A 145 -14.31 3.26 -3.01
N ILE A 146 -14.67 2.16 -2.34
CA ILE A 146 -13.75 1.31 -1.60
C ILE A 146 -13.78 -0.06 -2.25
N PRO A 147 -12.78 -0.39 -3.11
CA PRO A 147 -12.66 -1.73 -3.70
C PRO A 147 -12.52 -2.81 -2.64
N LEU A 148 -13.21 -3.93 -2.83
CA LEU A 148 -13.23 -5.05 -1.90
C LEU A 148 -12.86 -6.36 -2.61
N ALA A 149 -12.10 -7.21 -1.93
CA ALA A 149 -12.04 -8.62 -2.26
C ALA A 149 -13.39 -9.29 -1.95
N GLU A 150 -13.66 -10.41 -2.62
CA GLU A 150 -14.91 -11.15 -2.43
C GLU A 150 -15.13 -11.55 -0.97
N SER A 151 -14.08 -11.99 -0.28
CA SER A 151 -14.10 -12.34 1.14
C SER A 151 -14.35 -11.15 2.08
N GLU A 152 -14.12 -9.92 1.64
CA GLU A 152 -14.25 -8.71 2.46
C GLU A 152 -15.68 -8.12 2.41
N THR A 153 -16.49 -8.53 1.44
CA THR A 153 -17.89 -8.08 1.32
C THR A 153 -18.70 -8.38 2.58
N GLY A 154 -18.41 -9.50 3.25
CA GLY A 154 -19.05 -9.91 4.50
C GLY A 154 -18.75 -9.04 5.71
N PHE A 155 -17.78 -8.11 5.62
CA PHE A 155 -17.46 -7.17 6.71
C PHE A 155 -18.49 -6.04 6.85
N PHE A 156 -19.36 -5.86 5.87
CA PHE A 156 -20.28 -4.73 5.79
C PHE A 156 -21.73 -5.21 5.74
N ALA A 157 -22.52 -4.80 6.73
CA ALA A 157 -23.96 -5.04 6.75
C ALA A 157 -24.69 -4.03 5.83
N LEU A 158 -24.42 -4.10 4.53
CA LEU A 158 -24.99 -3.22 3.50
C LEU A 158 -25.75 -4.04 2.44
N PRO A 159 -26.72 -3.45 1.74
CA PRO A 159 -27.32 -4.07 0.57
C PRO A 159 -26.25 -4.39 -0.48
N ALA A 160 -26.30 -5.60 -1.05
CA ALA A 160 -25.39 -6.03 -2.10
C ALA A 160 -26.13 -6.19 -3.43
N PHE A 161 -25.61 -5.54 -4.47
CA PHE A 161 -26.13 -5.63 -5.83
C PHE A 161 -25.16 -6.46 -6.69
N ASP A 162 -25.58 -7.67 -7.00
CA ASP A 162 -24.85 -8.62 -7.83
C ASP A 162 -25.78 -9.24 -8.86
N ASP A 163 -25.98 -8.54 -9.97
CA ASP A 163 -26.72 -9.03 -11.11
C ASP A 163 -25.97 -8.73 -12.42
N GLU A 164 -26.54 -9.19 -13.54
CA GLU A 164 -25.94 -9.02 -14.86
C GLU A 164 -25.66 -7.55 -15.21
N ILE A 165 -26.49 -6.62 -14.72
CA ILE A 165 -26.37 -5.20 -15.04
C ILE A 165 -25.14 -4.62 -14.34
N THR A 166 -24.94 -4.89 -13.04
CA THR A 166 -23.74 -4.40 -12.35
C THR A 166 -22.47 -5.09 -12.80
N ARG A 167 -22.53 -6.39 -13.11
CA ARG A 167 -21.37 -7.15 -13.62
C ARG A 167 -20.89 -6.66 -14.99
N ALA A 168 -21.74 -6.01 -15.76
CA ALA A 168 -21.39 -5.42 -17.05
C ALA A 168 -20.89 -3.97 -16.96
N ALA A 169 -21.06 -3.31 -15.81
CA ALA A 169 -20.81 -1.89 -15.61
C ALA A 169 -19.54 -1.60 -14.78
N SER A 170 -19.13 -0.33 -14.82
CA SER A 170 -18.09 0.30 -14.00
C SER A 170 -18.66 1.53 -13.27
N PRO A 171 -18.12 1.94 -12.11
CA PRO A 171 -18.54 3.17 -11.41
C PRO A 171 -18.45 4.43 -12.28
N ASP A 172 -17.43 4.48 -13.14
CA ASP A 172 -17.09 5.63 -13.98
C ASP A 172 -17.66 5.54 -15.41
N ASP A 173 -18.54 4.56 -15.70
CA ASP A 173 -19.13 4.44 -17.03
C ASP A 173 -20.05 5.64 -17.35
N GLU A 174 -19.99 6.09 -18.60
CA GLU A 174 -20.97 7.00 -19.19
C GLU A 174 -21.78 6.27 -20.27
N PRO A 175 -23.13 6.20 -20.16
CA PRO A 175 -23.97 6.79 -19.12
C PRO A 175 -23.89 6.06 -17.77
N THR A 176 -24.08 6.80 -16.67
CA THR A 176 -24.08 6.27 -15.31
C THR A 176 -25.12 5.17 -15.12
N LEU A 177 -24.75 4.12 -14.38
CA LEU A 177 -25.67 3.06 -13.99
C LEU A 177 -26.85 3.63 -13.16
N MET A 178 -28.07 3.34 -13.61
CA MET A 178 -29.30 3.68 -12.92
C MET A 178 -29.82 2.48 -12.11
N ARG A 179 -30.20 2.72 -10.86
CA ARG A 179 -30.89 1.78 -9.97
C ARG A 179 -32.17 2.39 -9.44
N ASN A 180 -33.28 1.70 -9.64
CA ASN A 180 -34.61 2.15 -9.22
C ASN A 180 -34.95 3.59 -9.69
N GLY A 181 -34.50 3.95 -10.89
CA GLY A 181 -34.75 5.27 -11.48
C GLY A 181 -33.82 6.40 -11.01
N ALA A 182 -32.81 6.11 -10.18
CA ALA A 182 -31.81 7.07 -9.74
C ALA A 182 -30.38 6.57 -10.03
N PRO A 183 -29.35 7.43 -10.09
CA PRO A 183 -27.97 6.98 -10.19
C PRO A 183 -27.61 6.03 -9.03
N PHE A 184 -26.74 5.05 -9.26
CA PHE A 184 -26.38 4.06 -8.23
C PHE A 184 -25.87 4.71 -6.93
N TYR A 185 -25.14 5.82 -7.03
CA TYR A 185 -24.62 6.60 -5.89
C TYR A 185 -25.67 7.48 -5.20
N ALA A 186 -26.92 7.54 -5.67
CA ALA A 186 -28.01 8.25 -5.00
C ALA A 186 -28.73 7.40 -3.93
N SER A 187 -28.44 6.10 -3.89
CA SER A 187 -28.91 5.20 -2.82
C SER A 187 -28.04 5.37 -1.56
N PRO A 188 -28.49 4.95 -0.36
CA PRO A 188 -27.58 4.78 0.78
C PRO A 188 -26.38 3.89 0.42
N ALA A 189 -25.33 3.93 1.24
CA ALA A 189 -24.14 3.10 1.03
C ALA A 189 -24.51 1.63 0.74
N ALA A 190 -23.89 1.05 -0.28
CA ALA A 190 -24.19 -0.28 -0.77
C ALA A 190 -22.95 -0.94 -1.39
N LEU A 191 -23.01 -2.26 -1.51
CA LEU A 191 -22.00 -3.06 -2.20
C LEU A 191 -22.44 -3.31 -3.64
N TYR A 192 -21.51 -3.16 -4.58
CA TYR A 192 -21.76 -3.41 -5.99
C TYR A 192 -20.71 -4.37 -6.55
N ARG A 193 -21.17 -5.39 -7.28
CA ARG A 193 -20.31 -6.26 -8.08
C ARG A 193 -20.18 -5.69 -9.49
N TRP A 194 -19.13 -4.91 -9.70
CA TRP A 194 -18.74 -4.35 -10.99
C TRP A 194 -18.05 -5.38 -11.88
N ARG A 195 -17.80 -4.99 -13.13
CA ARG A 195 -16.97 -5.76 -14.07
C ARG A 195 -15.59 -6.08 -13.51
N GLN A 196 -14.97 -5.15 -12.78
CA GLN A 196 -13.61 -5.24 -12.26
C GLN A 196 -13.53 -5.90 -10.88
N GLY A 197 -14.64 -6.05 -10.16
CA GLY A 197 -14.62 -6.60 -8.81
C GLY A 197 -15.76 -6.09 -7.92
N TRP A 198 -15.65 -6.37 -6.62
CA TRP A 198 -16.56 -5.81 -5.63
C TRP A 198 -16.08 -4.43 -5.18
N SER A 199 -17.02 -3.56 -4.84
CA SER A 199 -16.72 -2.34 -4.08
C SER A 199 -17.85 -1.97 -3.13
N MET A 200 -17.51 -1.21 -2.10
CA MET A 200 -18.46 -0.43 -1.32
C MET A 200 -18.50 0.99 -1.89
N ILE A 201 -19.70 1.45 -2.21
CA ILE A 201 -19.95 2.82 -2.64
C ILE A 201 -20.44 3.62 -1.45
N LEU A 202 -19.73 4.70 -1.14
CA LEU A 202 -20.10 5.72 -0.16
C LEU A 202 -20.58 6.99 -0.87
N PRO A 203 -21.90 7.19 -1.02
CA PRO A 203 -22.50 8.43 -1.51
C PRO A 203 -22.06 9.68 -0.76
N ARG A 204 -22.40 10.85 -1.30
CA ARG A 204 -22.27 12.13 -0.57
C ARG A 204 -22.87 12.04 0.84
N ASP A 205 -22.14 12.62 1.79
CA ASP A 205 -22.49 12.72 3.21
C ASP A 205 -22.78 11.38 3.92
N SER A 206 -22.43 10.25 3.29
CA SER A 206 -22.55 8.92 3.86
C SER A 206 -21.31 8.53 4.69
N ARG A 207 -21.43 7.43 5.44
CA ARG A 207 -20.37 6.90 6.30
C ARG A 207 -20.28 5.38 6.15
N CYS A 208 -19.06 4.86 6.29
CA CYS A 208 -18.82 3.44 6.45
C CYS A 208 -19.62 2.90 7.65
N PRO A 209 -20.33 1.76 7.54
CA PRO A 209 -21.15 1.23 8.63
C PRO A 209 -20.32 0.78 9.84
N ASN A 210 -19.02 0.54 9.64
CA ASN A 210 -18.07 0.20 10.70
C ASN A 210 -17.43 1.43 11.34
N LEU A 211 -17.76 2.65 10.90
CA LEU A 211 -17.31 3.87 11.55
C LEU A 211 -18.14 4.11 12.82
N ASP A 212 -17.49 4.07 13.96
CA ASP A 212 -18.12 4.28 15.24
C ASP A 212 -18.57 5.75 15.39
N PRO A 213 -19.85 6.03 15.67
CA PRO A 213 -20.37 7.39 15.69
C PRO A 213 -19.86 8.21 16.88
N ASP A 214 -19.47 7.56 17.98
CA ASP A 214 -19.06 8.22 19.21
C ASP A 214 -17.56 8.51 19.21
N SER A 215 -16.75 7.52 18.83
CA SER A 215 -15.29 7.62 18.84
C SER A 215 -14.69 8.05 17.50
N GLY A 216 -15.42 7.93 16.40
CA GLY A 216 -14.88 8.13 15.04
C GLY A 216 -13.89 7.04 14.61
N GLY A 217 -13.73 5.96 15.39
CA GLY A 217 -12.85 4.84 15.08
C GLY A 217 -13.50 3.78 14.20
N CYS A 218 -12.70 2.97 13.50
CA CYS A 218 -13.22 1.79 12.80
C CYS A 218 -13.40 0.64 13.79
N ARG A 219 -14.61 0.07 13.87
CA ARG A 219 -14.96 -1.05 14.76
C ARG A 219 -14.26 -2.35 14.40
N ILE A 220 -13.89 -2.50 13.13
CA ILE A 220 -13.17 -3.67 12.60
C ILE A 220 -11.73 -3.31 12.25
N TYR A 221 -11.10 -2.37 12.96
CA TYR A 221 -9.78 -1.84 12.56
C TYR A 221 -8.74 -2.94 12.26
N PRO A 222 -8.57 -4.01 13.05
CA PRO A 222 -7.64 -5.09 12.75
C PRO A 222 -8.03 -5.91 11.50
N ASP A 223 -9.33 -6.05 11.26
CA ASP A 223 -9.91 -6.88 10.19
C ASP A 223 -10.34 -6.07 8.96
N ARG A 224 -10.05 -4.76 8.93
CA ARG A 224 -10.49 -3.85 7.87
C ARG A 224 -10.03 -4.35 6.49
N PRO A 225 -10.74 -4.02 5.40
CA PRO A 225 -10.33 -4.43 4.06
C PRO A 225 -8.92 -3.97 3.72
N ASP A 226 -8.24 -4.70 2.84
CA ASP A 226 -6.87 -4.44 2.39
C ASP A 226 -6.72 -2.99 1.90
N VAL A 227 -7.67 -2.47 1.12
CA VAL A 227 -7.64 -1.08 0.65
C VAL A 227 -7.71 -0.07 1.81
N CYS A 228 -8.40 -0.39 2.90
CA CYS A 228 -8.45 0.44 4.11
C CYS A 228 -7.19 0.29 4.97
N ARG A 229 -6.37 -0.74 4.73
CA ARG A 229 -5.04 -0.88 5.31
C ARG A 229 -4.00 -0.15 4.49
N ARG A 230 -4.26 0.05 3.19
CA ARG A 230 -3.35 0.78 2.31
C ARG A 230 -3.04 2.15 2.92
N PRO A 231 -1.75 2.52 2.90
CA PRO A 231 -1.22 3.50 3.82
C PRO A 231 -1.71 4.93 3.52
N GLN A 232 -1.36 5.94 4.33
CA GLN A 232 -1.36 7.34 3.86
C GLN A 232 0.05 7.77 3.45
N ILE A 233 1.02 6.88 3.60
CA ILE A 233 2.40 6.97 3.17
C ILE A 233 2.68 5.71 2.34
N PHE A 234 2.67 5.82 1.02
CA PHE A 234 2.76 4.68 0.10
C PHE A 234 4.17 4.54 -0.49
N PRO A 235 4.61 3.30 -0.74
CA PRO A 235 5.72 3.09 -1.63
C PRO A 235 5.32 3.42 -3.06
N TYR A 236 6.09 4.29 -3.67
CA TYR A 236 6.05 4.59 -5.09
C TYR A 236 7.43 4.26 -5.66
N MET A 237 7.83 2.99 -5.50
CA MET A 237 9.06 2.47 -6.09
C MET A 237 8.86 2.16 -7.57
N LEU A 238 7.68 1.61 -7.90
CA LEU A 238 7.33 1.19 -9.24
C LEU A 238 5.96 1.75 -9.63
N GLU A 239 5.90 2.34 -10.81
CA GLU A 239 4.67 2.79 -11.45
C GLU A 239 4.34 1.87 -12.63
N ARG A 240 3.06 1.51 -12.78
CA ARG A 240 2.61 0.67 -13.89
C ARG A 240 2.55 1.49 -15.17
N GLU A 241 3.16 1.00 -16.25
CA GLU A 241 3.12 1.63 -17.57
C GLU A 241 2.57 0.65 -18.63
N PRO A 242 1.23 0.55 -18.80
CA PRO A 242 0.61 -0.41 -19.71
C PRO A 242 1.03 -0.25 -21.18
N ALA A 243 1.40 0.96 -21.61
CA ALA A 243 1.81 1.20 -22.99
C ALA A 243 3.14 0.52 -23.34
N MET A 244 3.90 0.09 -22.33
CA MET A 244 5.20 -0.57 -22.49
C MET A 244 5.16 -2.08 -22.24
N ASP A 245 3.97 -2.66 -22.12
CA ASP A 245 3.83 -4.10 -21.96
C ASP A 245 4.54 -4.88 -23.06
N MET A 246 5.20 -5.96 -22.66
CA MET A 246 6.08 -6.71 -23.56
C MET A 246 5.56 -8.13 -23.74
N GLU A 247 5.37 -8.55 -24.99
CA GLU A 247 5.13 -9.95 -25.31
C GLU A 247 6.41 -10.78 -25.12
N TYR A 248 6.32 -11.83 -24.31
CA TYR A 248 7.43 -12.75 -24.05
C TYR A 248 6.90 -14.18 -24.01
N GLU A 249 7.37 -15.02 -24.94
CA GLU A 249 7.02 -16.45 -25.02
C GLU A 249 5.49 -16.73 -24.95
N GLY A 250 4.69 -15.91 -25.63
CA GLY A 250 3.23 -16.09 -25.70
C GLY A 250 2.46 -15.60 -24.46
N ARG A 251 3.09 -14.79 -23.60
CA ARG A 251 2.42 -14.04 -22.53
C ARG A 251 2.81 -12.57 -22.55
N THR A 252 1.86 -11.72 -22.17
CA THR A 252 2.12 -10.30 -21.91
C THR A 252 2.77 -10.11 -20.55
N LEU A 253 3.95 -9.51 -20.51
CA LEU A 253 4.63 -9.10 -19.29
C LEU A 253 4.24 -7.67 -18.93
N PRO A 254 3.74 -7.41 -17.72
CA PRO A 254 3.45 -6.06 -17.29
C PRO A 254 4.74 -5.24 -17.15
N ALA A 255 4.73 -4.03 -17.69
CA ALA A 255 5.83 -3.07 -17.59
C ALA A 255 5.67 -2.10 -16.41
N PHE A 256 6.80 -1.77 -15.77
CA PHE A 256 6.87 -0.82 -14.67
C PHE A 256 8.04 0.14 -14.82
N VAL A 257 7.85 1.40 -14.43
CA VAL A 257 8.88 2.45 -14.38
C VAL A 257 9.35 2.63 -12.95
N ILE A 258 10.67 2.70 -12.73
CA ILE A 258 11.26 2.98 -11.43
C ILE A 258 11.06 4.45 -11.08
N GLN A 259 10.50 4.69 -9.90
CA GLN A 259 10.19 6.03 -9.37
C GLN A 259 11.01 6.37 -8.11
N ALA A 260 11.38 5.35 -7.31
CA ALA A 260 12.20 5.49 -6.10
C ALA A 260 11.69 6.53 -5.07
N LYS A 261 10.38 6.58 -4.85
CA LYS A 261 9.71 7.59 -4.02
C LYS A 261 8.86 6.99 -2.91
N ILE A 262 8.59 7.81 -1.91
CA ILE A 262 7.54 7.63 -0.90
C ILE A 262 6.49 8.71 -1.09
N LEU A 263 5.24 8.34 -1.36
CA LEU A 263 4.13 9.29 -1.49
C LEU A 263 3.36 9.40 -0.18
N ALA A 264 3.28 10.59 0.42
CA ALA A 264 2.54 10.85 1.64
C ALA A 264 1.36 11.82 1.42
N ILE A 265 0.19 11.45 1.91
CA ILE A 265 -1.06 12.19 1.73
C ILE A 265 -1.16 13.32 2.75
N TRP A 266 -0.95 14.54 2.27
CA TRP A 266 -0.89 15.75 3.09
C TRP A 266 -2.19 16.05 3.84
N ASP A 267 -3.33 15.60 3.34
CA ASP A 267 -4.62 15.82 4.02
C ASP A 267 -4.72 15.04 5.34
N CYS A 268 -3.90 13.99 5.50
CA CYS A 268 -3.91 13.17 6.69
C CYS A 268 -3.30 13.90 7.90
N PRO A 269 -4.00 13.95 9.06
CA PRO A 269 -3.51 14.66 10.24
C PRO A 269 -2.13 14.25 10.74
N TYR A 270 -1.82 12.94 10.77
CA TYR A 270 -0.49 12.50 11.21
C TYR A 270 0.60 12.75 10.18
N VAL A 271 0.27 12.73 8.89
CA VAL A 271 1.25 13.04 7.84
C VAL A 271 1.74 14.48 7.99
N ARG A 272 0.83 15.42 8.26
CA ARG A 272 1.22 16.82 8.57
C ARG A 272 1.96 16.94 9.89
N GLN A 273 1.56 16.15 10.89
CA GLN A 273 2.14 16.22 12.22
C GLN A 273 3.57 15.67 12.27
N PHE A 274 3.86 14.62 11.51
CA PHE A 274 5.11 13.87 11.53
C PHE A 274 5.84 13.91 10.18
N GLN A 275 5.75 15.06 9.50
CA GLN A 275 6.33 15.25 8.18
C GLN A 275 7.84 14.97 8.17
N ASP A 276 8.54 15.46 9.18
CA ASP A 276 9.99 15.34 9.29
C ASP A 276 10.41 13.88 9.53
N GLU A 277 9.68 13.14 10.37
CA GLU A 277 9.94 11.73 10.61
C GLU A 277 9.65 10.87 9.37
N ILE A 278 8.64 11.24 8.57
CA ILE A 278 8.34 10.57 7.29
C ILE A 278 9.44 10.87 6.26
N ALA A 279 9.94 12.10 6.21
CA ALA A 279 11.05 12.47 5.33
C ALA A 279 12.35 11.74 5.73
N ALA A 280 12.66 11.67 7.02
CA ALA A 280 13.80 10.92 7.54
C ALA A 280 13.69 9.42 7.23
N TYR A 281 12.49 8.82 7.37
CA TYR A 281 12.26 7.44 6.96
C TYR A 281 12.55 7.22 5.47
N ALA A 282 12.08 8.12 4.60
CA ALA A 282 12.34 8.03 3.16
C ALA A 282 13.84 8.13 2.86
N GLU A 283 14.55 9.06 3.47
CA GLU A 283 16.00 9.22 3.34
C GLU A 283 16.76 7.96 3.78
N LEU A 284 16.42 7.39 4.94
CA LEU A 284 17.01 6.15 5.44
C LEU A 284 16.78 4.96 4.48
N CYS A 285 15.66 4.97 3.74
CA CYS A 285 15.35 3.99 2.70
C CYS A 285 16.02 4.30 1.35
N GLY A 286 16.71 5.44 1.22
CA GLY A 286 17.28 5.94 -0.03
C GLY A 286 16.23 6.39 -1.05
N LEU A 287 15.14 7.00 -0.58
CA LEU A 287 13.96 7.39 -1.38
C LEU A 287 13.64 8.87 -1.23
N GLU A 288 12.95 9.43 -2.22
CA GLU A 288 12.46 10.82 -2.17
C GLU A 288 11.03 10.88 -1.57
N PRO A 289 10.78 11.70 -0.53
CA PRO A 289 9.43 11.92 -0.03
C PRO A 289 8.67 12.94 -0.88
N ILE A 290 7.45 12.58 -1.29
CA ILE A 290 6.50 13.46 -1.99
C ILE A 290 5.27 13.64 -1.11
N PHE A 291 4.95 14.89 -0.76
CA PHE A 291 3.72 15.21 -0.03
C PHE A 291 2.67 15.77 -0.99
N LYS A 292 1.53 15.07 -1.15
CA LYS A 292 0.47 15.44 -2.10
C LYS A 292 -0.89 15.53 -1.41
N GLN A 293 -1.73 16.46 -1.84
CA GLN A 293 -3.15 16.50 -1.45
C GLN A 293 -3.91 15.39 -2.19
N ASN A 294 -4.88 14.78 -1.51
CA ASN A 294 -5.64 13.64 -2.05
C ASN A 294 -6.82 14.09 -2.93
N LYS A 295 -7.40 15.25 -2.62
CA LYS A 295 -8.70 15.70 -3.17
C LYS A 295 -8.64 17.08 -3.85
N SER A 296 -7.56 17.38 -4.55
CA SER A 296 -7.36 18.61 -5.35
C SER A 296 -7.24 18.29 -6.82
#